data_AF-A0A377WUA6-F1
#
_entry.id   AF-A0A377WUA6-F1
#
_cell.length_a   1.000
_cell.length_b   1.000
_cell.length_c   1.000
_cell.angle_alpha   90.00
_cell.angle_beta   90.00
_cell.angle_gamma   90.00
#
_symmetry.space_group_name_H-M   'P 1'
#
loop_
_entity.id
_entity.type
_entity.pdbx_description
1 polymer ?
#
loop_
_entity_poly.entity_id
_entity_poly.type
_entity_poly.pdbx_seq_one_letter_code
_entity_poly.pdbx_strand_id
1 'polypeptide(L)'
;MALKATIYKAAVNVADLDRNQFLDANLTLAQHPSETQERMMLRLLAWIKYADERLQFTRGLSSDDEPELWLLNDHLGVDLWI
;
A
#
# COMPACT_ATOMS: atom_id res chain seq x y z
N MET A 1 3.69 13.33 -22.54
CA MET A 1 2.97 13.91 -21.37
C MET A 1 2.53 12.75 -20.50
N ALA A 2 3.05 12.62 -19.28
CA ALA A 2 2.64 11.55 -18.37
C ALA A 2 1.16 11.77 -18.01
N LEU A 3 0.31 10.78 -18.29
CA LEU A 3 -1.08 10.83 -17.88
C LEU A 3 -1.13 10.98 -16.35
N LYS A 4 -1.97 11.88 -15.84
CA LYS A 4 -2.09 12.13 -14.39
C LYS A 4 -2.62 10.87 -13.70
N ALA A 5 -1.99 10.48 -12.60
CA ALA A 5 -2.50 9.44 -11.73
C ALA A 5 -3.85 9.86 -11.12
N THR A 6 -4.76 8.90 -10.98
CA THR A 6 -6.03 9.10 -10.27
C THR A 6 -5.80 8.85 -8.79
N ILE A 7 -6.20 9.78 -7.93
CA ILE A 7 -6.02 9.65 -6.48
C ILE A 7 -7.28 9.06 -5.85
N TYR A 8 -7.10 7.95 -5.13
CA TYR A 8 -8.12 7.31 -4.33
C TYR A 8 -7.83 7.52 -2.85
N LYS A 9 -8.88 7.72 -2.06
CA LYS A 9 -8.80 7.77 -0.60
C LYS A 9 -9.60 6.61 -0.04
N ALA A 10 -8.98 5.82 0.83
CA ALA A 10 -9.62 4.70 1.50
C ALA A 10 -9.48 4.87 3.01
N ALA A 11 -10.60 5.03 3.71
CA ALA A 11 -10.63 4.89 5.16
C ALA A 11 -10.82 3.40 5.46
N VAL A 12 -9.84 2.79 6.13
CA VAL A 12 -9.79 1.36 6.40
C VAL A 12 -9.73 1.15 7.90
N ASN A 13 -10.68 0.38 8.42
CA ASN A 13 -10.63 -0.20 9.75
C ASN A 13 -10.32 -1.70 9.58
N VAL A 14 -9.22 -2.15 10.19
CA VAL A 14 -8.79 -3.55 10.18
C VAL A 14 -8.97 -4.11 11.58
N ALA A 15 -9.77 -5.17 11.68
CA ALA A 15 -9.94 -5.98 12.88
C ALA A 15 -9.35 -7.36 12.63
N ASP A 16 -8.05 -7.50 12.85
CA ASP A 16 -7.32 -8.76 12.65
C ASP A 16 -7.29 -9.53 13.98
N LEU A 17 -8.11 -10.57 14.08
CA LEU A 17 -8.21 -11.41 15.28
C LEU A 17 -7.05 -12.41 15.39
N ASP A 18 -6.43 -12.78 14.27
CA ASP A 18 -5.32 -13.74 14.24
C ASP A 18 -4.04 -13.09 14.81
N ARG A 19 -3.83 -11.81 14.49
CA ARG A 19 -2.74 -10.98 15.04
C ARG A 19 -3.16 -10.21 16.30
N ASN A 20 -4.44 -10.29 16.68
CA ASN A 20 -5.05 -9.52 17.76
C ASN A 20 -4.77 -8.00 17.66
N GLN A 21 -4.86 -7.47 16.44
CA GLN A 21 -4.52 -6.10 16.08
C GLN A 21 -5.75 -5.39 15.50
N PHE A 22 -6.05 -4.21 16.05
CA PHE A 22 -7.09 -3.33 15.55
C PHE A 22 -6.43 -2.04 15.08
N LEU A 23 -6.68 -1.65 13.83
CA LEU A 23 -5.99 -0.52 13.22
C LEU A 23 -6.93 0.28 12.34
N ASP A 24 -6.89 1.60 12.52
CA ASP A 24 -7.59 2.58 11.71
C ASP A 24 -6.59 3.37 10.87
N ALA A 25 -6.74 3.34 9.54
CA ALA A 25 -5.86 4.07 8.63
C ALA A 25 -6.63 4.78 7.53
N ASN A 26 -6.15 5.99 7.20
CA ASN A 26 -6.60 6.75 6.04
C ASN A 26 -5.54 6.67 4.95
N LEU A 27 -5.76 5.80 3.98
CA LEU A 27 -4.83 5.52 2.90
C LEU A 27 -5.10 6.44 1.71
N THR A 28 -4.03 6.87 1.06
CA THR A 28 -4.09 7.61 -0.21
C THR A 28 -3.36 6.80 -1.27
N LEU A 29 -4.08 6.28 -2.25
CA LEU A 29 -3.53 5.45 -3.33
C LEU A 29 -3.48 6.28 -4.62
N ALA A 30 -2.33 6.29 -5.28
CA ALA A 30 -2.19 6.84 -6.62
C ALA A 30 -2.32 5.70 -7.63
N GLN A 31 -3.39 5.69 -8.41
CA GLN A 31 -3.56 4.73 -9.51
C GLN A 31 -2.85 5.26 -10.75
N HIS A 32 -1.83 4.53 -11.21
CA HIS A 32 -1.16 4.85 -12.47
C HIS A 32 -2.12 4.59 -13.65
N PRO A 33 -2.08 5.36 -14.75
CA PRO A 33 -2.96 5.15 -15.91
C PRO A 33 -2.85 3.77 -16.57
N SER A 34 -1.68 3.12 -16.44
CA SER A 34 -1.46 1.73 -16.90
C SER A 34 -1.91 0.68 -15.89
N GLU A 35 -2.35 1.08 -14.71
CA GLU A 35 -2.79 0.19 -13.66
C GLU A 35 -4.30 -0.04 -13.71
N THR A 36 -4.70 -1.32 -13.70
CA THR A 36 -6.11 -1.69 -13.65
C THR A 36 -6.68 -1.47 -12.24
N GLN A 37 -7.99 -1.26 -12.16
CA GLN A 37 -8.67 -1.11 -10.86
C GLN A 37 -8.52 -2.38 -10.01
N GLU A 38 -8.53 -3.56 -10.63
CA GLU A 38 -8.32 -4.85 -9.96
C GLU A 38 -6.93 -4.92 -9.30
N ARG A 39 -5.88 -4.49 -10.00
CA ARG A 39 -4.52 -4.44 -9.44
C ARG A 39 -4.43 -3.45 -8.28
N MET A 40 -5.04 -2.26 -8.41
CA MET A 40 -5.11 -1.29 -7.32
C MET A 40 -5.80 -1.88 -6.08
N MET A 41 -6.92 -2.58 -6.26
CA MET A 41 -7.63 -3.25 -5.16
C MET A 41 -6.82 -4.40 -4.55
N LEU A 42 -6.02 -5.11 -5.35
CA LEU A 42 -5.12 -6.15 -4.85
C LEU A 42 -4.05 -5.56 -3.92
N ARG A 43 -3.49 -4.39 -4.25
CA ARG A 43 -2.53 -3.68 -3.37
C ARG A 43 -3.19 -3.23 -2.08
N LEU A 44 -4.42 -2.73 -2.15
CA LEU A 44 -5.19 -2.39 -0.95
C LEU A 44 -5.42 -3.64 -0.08
N LEU A 45 -5.77 -4.77 -0.68
CA LEU A 45 -5.95 -6.04 0.03
C LEU A 45 -4.64 -6.54 0.65
N ALA A 46 -3.52 -6.41 -0.07
CA ALA A 46 -2.20 -6.73 0.45
C ALA A 46 -1.86 -5.86 1.66
N TRP A 47 -2.16 -4.56 1.59
CA TRP A 47 -2.03 -3.66 2.74
C TRP A 47 -2.89 -4.12 3.92
N ILE A 48 -4.16 -4.46 3.70
CA ILE A 48 -5.07 -4.92 4.76
C ILE A 48 -4.53 -6.20 5.43
N LYS A 49 -4.03 -7.15 4.65
CA LYS A 49 -3.48 -8.42 5.16
C LYS A 49 -2.24 -8.19 6.03
N TYR A 50 -1.39 -7.25 5.63
CA TYR A 50 -0.17 -6.90 6.35
C TYR A 50 -0.31 -5.58 7.12
N ALA A 51 -1.53 -5.24 7.54
CA ALA A 51 -1.83 -3.92 8.07
C ALA A 51 -0.88 -3.54 9.20
N ASP A 52 -0.23 -2.40 9.00
CA ASP A 52 0.75 -1.82 9.90
C ASP A 52 0.81 -0.31 9.65
N GLU A 53 1.03 0.48 10.68
CA GLU A 53 1.12 1.94 10.58
C GLU A 53 2.31 2.40 9.72
N ARG A 54 3.36 1.58 9.66
CA ARG A 54 4.59 1.86 8.90
C ARG A 54 4.57 1.30 7.49
N LEU A 55 3.55 0.50 7.13
CA LEU A 55 3.43 -0.06 5.78
C LEU A 55 2.99 1.04 4.80
N GLN A 56 3.87 1.36 3.86
CA GLN A 56 3.69 2.47 2.92
C GLN A 56 3.55 1.97 1.49
N PHE A 57 2.68 2.65 0.72
CA PHE A 57 2.61 2.49 -0.73
C PHE A 57 3.74 3.26 -1.40
N THR A 58 4.39 2.61 -2.34
CA THR A 58 5.52 3.14 -3.12
C THR A 58 5.09 3.40 -4.57
N ARG A 59 6.02 3.84 -5.42
CA ARG A 59 5.73 4.15 -6.82
C ARG A 59 5.60 2.89 -7.69
N GLY A 60 6.04 1.73 -7.20
CA GLY A 60 5.81 0.41 -7.77
C GLY A 60 5.92 0.39 -9.28
N LEU A 61 4.79 0.19 -9.96
CA LEU A 61 4.69 0.16 -11.43
C LEU A 61 5.30 1.37 -12.19
N SER A 62 5.65 2.46 -11.51
CA SER A 62 6.34 3.62 -12.09
C SER A 62 7.87 3.61 -11.88
N SER A 63 8.42 2.67 -11.11
CA SER A 63 9.84 2.55 -10.75
C SER A 63 10.22 1.11 -10.47
N ASP A 64 11.06 0.51 -11.32
CA ASP A 64 11.47 -0.91 -11.20
C ASP A 64 12.27 -1.22 -9.92
N ASP A 65 12.80 -0.21 -9.23
CA ASP A 65 13.59 -0.34 -8.01
C ASP A 65 12.76 -0.31 -6.71
N GLU A 66 11.44 -0.07 -6.80
CA GLU A 66 10.55 0.01 -5.63
C GLU A 66 9.47 -1.09 -5.66
N PRO A 67 9.10 -1.66 -4.49
CA PRO A 67 7.94 -2.56 -4.40
C PRO A 67 6.63 -1.83 -4.69
N GLU A 68 5.50 -2.52 -4.59
CA GLU A 68 4.20 -1.84 -4.47
C GLU A 68 3.95 -1.36 -3.05
N LEU A 69 4.38 -2.15 -2.05
CA LEU A 69 4.39 -1.74 -0.64
C LEU A 69 5.65 -2.21 0.07
N TRP A 70 6.11 -1.41 1.03
CA TRP A 70 7.17 -1.82 1.93
C TRP A 70 6.93 -1.41 3.37
N LEU A 71 7.54 -2.17 4.27
CA LEU A 71 7.69 -1.79 5.67
C LEU A 71 9.16 -1.61 5.95
N LEU A 72 9.53 -0.41 6.40
CA LEU A 72 10.89 -0.06 6.79
C LEU A 72 11.04 -0.05 8.30
N ASN A 73 12.13 -0.60 8.81
CA ASN A 73 12.51 -0.51 10.22
C ASN A 73 13.20 0.82 10.57
N ASP A 74 13.55 0.98 11.85
CA ASP A 74 14.14 2.22 12.38
C ASP A 74 15.53 2.53 11.81
N HIS A 75 16.16 1.55 11.17
CA HIS A 75 17.46 1.69 10.49
C HIS A 75 17.34 1.83 8.97
N LEU A 76 16.12 2.08 8.46
CA LEU A 76 15.82 2.15 7.02
C LEU A 76 16.05 0.83 6.26
N GLY A 77 16.15 -0.29 6.97
CA GLY A 77 16.14 -1.62 6.36
C GLY A 77 14.71 -2.03 6.00
N VAL A 78 14.57 -2.83 4.94
CA VAL A 78 13.29 -3.40 4.54
C VAL A 78 12.99 -4.63 5.39
N ASP A 79 11.92 -4.56 6.19
CA ASP A 79 11.39 -5.70 6.96
C ASP A 79 10.37 -6.49 6.15
N LEU A 80 9.60 -5.81 5.28
CA LEU A 80 8.60 -6.44 4.41
C LEU A 80 8.60 -5.78 3.03
N TRP A 81 8.64 -6.60 1.98
CA TRP A 81 8.61 -6.20 0.58
C TRP A 81 7.43 -6.90 -0.12
N ILE A 82 6.50 -6.13 -0.67
CA ILE A 82 5.28 -6.62 -1.33
C ILE A 82 5.19 -6.08 -2.76
#